data_AF-A0A9E3FPI6-F1
#
_entry.id   AF-A0A9E3FPI6-F1
#
_cell.length_a   1.000
_cell.length_b   1.000
_cell.length_c   1.000
_cell.angle_alpha   90.00
_cell.angle_beta   90.00
_cell.angle_gamma   90.00
#
_symmetry.space_group_name_H-M   'P 1'
#
loop_
_entity.id
_entity.type
_entity.pdbx_description
1 polymer ?
#
loop_
_entity_poly.entity_id
_entity_poly.type
_entity_poly.pdbx_seq_one_letter_code
_entity_poly.pdbx_strand_id
1 'polypeptide(L)'
;MLERVNSDVPDGTKIVLLCVNACNDNHRGQTNIVNNDPAANIAATSKLAARGIKVIDVMPIYLSINRERGMPDRVHLSVEGNRKLGRTGADW
;
A
#
# COMPACT_ATOMS: atom_id res chain seq x y z
N MET A 1 -12.99 7.13 -2.98
CA MET A 1 -13.12 5.69 -2.66
C MET A 1 -13.38 5.44 -1.17
N LEU A 2 -12.66 6.08 -0.25
CA LEU A 2 -12.80 5.87 1.21
C LEU A 2 -14.09 6.41 1.87
N GLU A 3 -14.84 7.28 1.20
CA GLU A 3 -16.07 7.89 1.75
C GLU A 3 -17.23 6.88 1.82
N ARG A 4 -17.30 5.95 0.86
CA ARG A 4 -18.32 4.90 0.82
C ARG A 4 -18.11 3.79 1.83
N VAL A 5 -16.89 3.66 2.36
CA VAL A 5 -16.56 2.57 3.29
C VAL A 5 -17.43 2.64 4.54
N ASN A 6 -17.79 3.84 5.02
CA ASN A 6 -18.64 3.99 6.20
C ASN A 6 -20.09 3.51 6.00
N SER A 7 -20.63 3.59 4.78
CA SER A 7 -21.99 3.12 4.49
C SER A 7 -22.04 1.65 4.08
N ASP A 8 -20.92 1.11 3.59
CA ASP A 8 -20.87 -0.18 2.91
C ASP A 8 -20.31 -1.30 3.81
N VAL A 9 -19.79 -0.99 5.01
CA VAL A 9 -19.30 -1.99 5.97
C VAL A 9 -20.04 -1.92 7.31
N PRO A 10 -20.29 -3.05 7.99
CA PRO A 10 -20.91 -3.06 9.31
C PRO A 10 -20.12 -2.27 10.35
N ASP A 11 -20.84 -1.71 11.32
CA ASP A 11 -20.24 -1.07 12.49
C ASP A 11 -19.28 -2.01 13.22
N GLY A 12 -18.16 -1.46 13.68
CA GLY A 12 -17.10 -2.23 14.35
C GLY A 12 -16.12 -2.94 13.41
N THR A 13 -16.31 -2.86 12.08
CA THR A 13 -15.34 -3.39 11.12
C THR A 13 -13.99 -2.68 11.24
N LYS A 14 -12.93 -3.45 11.51
CA LYS A 14 -11.55 -2.95 11.47
C LYS A 14 -11.07 -2.90 10.03
N ILE A 15 -10.67 -1.72 9.56
CA ILE A 15 -10.19 -1.52 8.20
C ILE A 15 -8.68 -1.34 8.22
N VAL A 16 -8.01 -2.08 7.35
CA VAL A 16 -6.58 -1.99 7.12
C VAL A 16 -6.34 -1.60 5.67
N LEU A 17 -5.53 -0.57 5.44
CA LEU A 17 -5.06 -0.20 4.12
C LEU A 17 -3.61 -0.65 3.95
N LEU A 18 -3.40 -1.56 3.00
CA LEU A 18 -2.08 -1.93 2.54
C LEU A 18 -1.62 -0.89 1.52
N CYS A 19 -0.81 0.06 1.96
CA CYS A 19 -0.30 1.12 1.09
C CYS A 19 0.98 0.63 0.41
N VAL A 20 0.88 0.47 -0.91
CA VAL A 20 2.04 0.46 -1.80
C VAL A 20 2.25 1.91 -2.20
N ASN A 21 3.08 2.64 -1.44
CA ASN A 21 3.48 3.98 -1.81
C ASN A 21 4.32 3.87 -3.10
N ALA A 22 3.67 4.09 -4.24
CA ALA A 22 4.22 3.76 -5.55
C ALA A 22 5.66 4.27 -5.71
N CYS A 23 6.61 3.36 -5.91
CA CYS A 23 7.83 3.73 -6.63
C CYS A 23 7.43 3.91 -8.08
N ASN A 24 7.81 5.04 -8.66
CA ASN A 24 7.61 5.30 -10.06
C ASN A 24 8.28 4.19 -10.87
N ASP A 25 7.56 3.63 -11.85
CA ASP A 25 8.18 2.77 -12.85
C ASP A 25 9.00 3.64 -13.81
N ASN A 26 10.24 3.92 -13.40
CA ASN A 26 11.19 4.69 -14.20
C ASN A 26 11.51 4.01 -15.54
N HIS A 27 11.23 2.71 -15.72
CA HIS A 27 11.43 2.03 -17.01
C HIS A 27 10.34 2.36 -18.03
N ARG A 28 9.16 2.80 -17.59
CA ARG A 28 8.04 3.18 -18.49
C ARG A 28 7.93 4.68 -18.74
N GLY A 29 8.94 5.47 -18.36
CA GLY A 29 8.93 6.92 -18.58
C GLY A 29 7.82 7.64 -17.81
N GLN A 30 7.30 7.06 -16.73
CA GLN A 30 6.35 7.71 -15.83
C GLN A 30 7.11 8.71 -14.92
N THR A 31 7.62 9.78 -15.53
CA THR A 31 8.30 10.90 -14.86
C THR A 31 7.35 11.94 -14.29
N ASN A 32 6.04 11.83 -14.55
CA ASN A 32 5.07 12.93 -14.32
C ASN A 32 4.18 12.80 -13.08
N ILE A 33 4.47 11.89 -12.14
CA ILE A 33 3.83 11.90 -10.82
C ILE A 33 4.85 12.38 -9.78
N VAL A 34 5.42 13.55 -10.02
CA VAL A 34 6.19 14.33 -9.03
C VAL A 34 5.24 15.14 -8.11
N ASN A 35 3.93 15.05 -8.33
CA ASN A 35 2.95 15.96 -7.72
C ASN A 35 2.11 15.38 -6.58
N ASN A 36 2.57 14.36 -5.87
CA ASN A 36 1.97 14.05 -4.58
C ASN A 36 2.79 14.77 -3.51
N ASP A 37 2.34 15.98 -3.17
CA ASP A 37 2.79 16.69 -1.97
C ASP A 37 2.81 15.70 -0.79
N PRO A 38 3.99 15.35 -0.24
CA PRO A 38 4.09 14.45 0.89
C PRO A 38 3.20 14.88 2.06
N ALA A 39 3.00 16.20 2.23
CA ALA A 39 2.11 16.74 3.25
C ALA A 39 0.63 16.44 2.95
N ALA A 40 0.21 16.44 1.68
CA ALA A 40 -1.15 16.05 1.29
C ALA A 40 -1.41 14.56 1.56
N ASN A 41 -0.42 13.69 1.31
CA ASN A 41 -0.51 12.27 1.64
C ASN A 41 -0.53 12.03 3.16
N ILE A 42 0.29 12.74 3.94
CA ILE A 42 0.30 12.69 5.41
C ILE A 42 -1.02 13.23 5.99
N ALA A 43 -1.55 14.31 5.45
CA ALA A 43 -2.85 14.85 5.86
C ALA A 43 -3.99 13.89 5.53
N ALA A 44 -3.93 13.23 4.37
CA ALA A 44 -4.90 12.21 3.98
C ALA A 44 -4.82 10.98 4.90
N THR A 45 -3.63 10.47 5.23
CA THR A 45 -3.47 9.35 6.17
C THR A 45 -3.83 9.71 7.61
N SER A 46 -3.58 10.94 8.05
CA SER A 46 -3.98 11.41 9.39
C SER A 46 -5.51 11.40 9.57
N LYS A 47 -6.27 11.76 8.52
CA LYS A 47 -7.74 11.66 8.52
C LYS A 47 -8.23 10.21 8.60
N LEU A 48 -7.42 9.23 8.20
CA LEU A 48 -7.76 7.81 8.28
C LEU A 48 -7.51 7.23 9.67
N ALA A 49 -6.42 7.64 10.32
CA ALA A 49 -6.17 7.30 11.72
C ALA A 49 -7.30 7.80 12.63
N ALA A 50 -7.81 9.02 12.41
CA ALA A 50 -8.96 9.57 13.14
C ALA A 50 -10.26 8.75 12.94
N ARG A 51 -10.34 7.94 11.88
CA ARG A 51 -11.45 7.02 11.59
C ARG A 51 -11.20 5.60 12.10
N GLY A 52 -10.11 5.37 12.85
CA GLY A 52 -9.72 4.04 13.32
C GLY A 52 -9.18 3.11 12.22
N ILE A 53 -8.90 3.65 11.03
CA ILE A 53 -8.34 2.90 9.91
C ILE A 53 -6.82 2.84 10.08
N LYS A 54 -6.24 1.65 10.08
CA LYS A 54 -4.79 1.48 10.19
C LYS A 54 -4.16 1.38 8.80
N VAL A 55 -3.07 2.10 8.60
CA VAL A 55 -2.30 2.10 7.35
C VAL A 55 -1.03 1.28 7.58
N ILE A 56 -0.79 0.30 6.71
CA ILE A 56 0.46 -0.46 6.66
C ILE A 56 1.22 -0.01 5.44
N ASP A 57 2.39 0.59 5.65
CA ASP A 57 3.33 0.81 4.56
C ASP A 57 4.05 -0.50 4.25
N VAL A 58 3.68 -1.14 3.14
CA VAL A 58 4.31 -2.40 2.69
C VAL A 58 5.40 -2.15 1.66
N MET A 59 5.69 -0.89 1.32
CA MET A 59 6.60 -0.54 0.24
C MET A 59 8.05 -1.01 0.45
N PRO A 60 8.65 -0.91 1.65
CA PRO A 60 10.02 -1.41 1.87
C PRO A 60 10.16 -2.90 1.57
N ILE A 61 9.12 -3.68 1.89
CA ILE A 61 9.11 -5.14 1.72
C ILE A 61 8.84 -5.50 0.27
N TYR A 62 7.90 -4.79 -0.36
CA TYR A 62 7.68 -4.88 -1.80
C TYR A 62 8.98 -4.64 -2.59
N LEU A 63 9.76 -3.60 -2.23
CA LEU A 63 11.05 -3.33 -2.84
C LEU A 63 12.10 -4.43 -2.59
N SER A 64 12.12 -5.00 -1.38
CA SER A 64 12.98 -6.16 -1.07
C SER A 64 12.63 -7.36 -1.95
N ILE A 65 11.34 -7.69 -2.10
CA ILE A 65 10.90 -8.81 -2.94
C ILE A 65 11.24 -8.58 -4.42
N ASN A 66 11.06 -7.34 -4.91
CA ASN A 66 11.41 -6.99 -6.27
C ASN A 66 12.91 -7.19 -6.55
N ARG A 67 13.78 -6.76 -5.62
CA ARG A 67 15.25 -6.95 -5.72
C ARG A 67 15.65 -8.43 -5.76
N GLU A 68 14.91 -9.29 -5.09
CA GLU A 68 15.14 -10.74 -5.04
C GLU A 68 14.61 -11.49 -6.28
N ARG A 69 14.16 -10.79 -7.33
CA ARG A 69 13.46 -11.37 -8.49
C ARG A 69 12.17 -12.10 -8.12
N GLY A 70 11.52 -11.68 -7.04
CA GLY A 70 10.23 -12.21 -6.62
C GLY A 70 9.06 -11.86 -7.54
N MET A 71 9.31 -11.13 -8.64
CA MET A 71 8.34 -10.66 -9.63
C MET A 71 8.77 -11.07 -11.05
N PRO A 72 8.44 -12.29 -11.51
CA PRO A 72 8.94 -12.82 -12.78
C PRO A 72 8.57 -11.98 -14.01
N ASP A 73 7.41 -11.35 -14.00
CA ASP A 73 6.90 -10.47 -15.07
C ASP A 73 7.15 -8.97 -14.79
N ARG A 74 7.88 -8.66 -13.71
CA ARG A 74 8.16 -7.31 -13.20
C ARG A 74 6.94 -6.51 -12.75
N VAL A 75 5.77 -7.15 -12.61
CA VAL A 75 4.50 -6.49 -12.26
C VAL A 75 3.79 -7.18 -11.10
N HIS A 76 3.72 -8.51 -11.09
CA HIS A 76 3.04 -9.29 -10.07
C HIS A 76 4.02 -10.03 -9.17
N LEU A 77 3.70 -10.08 -7.88
CA LEU A 77 4.43 -10.91 -6.93
C LEU A 77 4.21 -12.40 -7.26
N SER A 78 5.28 -13.18 -7.21
CA SER A 78 5.21 -14.63 -7.21
C SER A 78 4.47 -15.15 -5.97
N VAL A 79 4.18 -16.45 -5.93
CA VAL A 79 3.59 -17.11 -4.75
C VAL A 79 4.43 -16.83 -3.50
N GLU A 80 5.76 -16.93 -3.61
CA GLU A 80 6.66 -16.69 -2.49
C GLU A 80 6.75 -15.20 -2.11
N GLY A 81 6.70 -14.32 -3.11
CA GLY A 81 6.60 -12.87 -2.87
C GLY A 81 5.35 -12.50 -2.07
N ASN A 82 4.20 -13.09 -2.40
CA ASN A 82 2.96 -12.88 -1.65
C ASN A 82 3.06 -13.43 -0.21
N ARG A 83 3.67 -14.60 0.00
CA ARG A 83 3.89 -15.14 1.35
C ARG A 83 4.75 -14.21 2.20
N LYS A 84 5.84 -13.69 1.64
CA LYS A 84 6.75 -12.77 2.33
C LYS A 84 6.06 -11.47 2.70
N LEU A 85 5.25 -10.90 1.80
CA LEU A 85 4.44 -9.70 2.06
C LEU A 85 3.36 -9.96 3.13
N GLY A 86 2.66 -11.09 3.05
CA GLY A 86 1.55 -11.43 3.95
C GLY A 86 1.99 -11.64 5.40
N ARG A 87 3.21 -12.14 5.64
CA ARG A 87 3.76 -12.30 6.99
C ARG A 87 3.93 -10.99 7.75
N THR A 88 4.10 -9.87 7.05
CA THR A 88 4.22 -8.55 7.68
C THR A 88 2.87 -7.98 8.13
N GLY A 89 1.77 -8.50 7.56
CA GLY A 89 0.41 -8.16 7.94
C GLY A 89 -0.23 -9.15 8.92
N ALA A 90 0.53 -10.12 9.47
CA ALA A 90 -0.01 -11.23 10.25
C ALA A 90 -0.04 -10.98 11.79
N ASP A 91 0.69 -9.99 12.29
CA ASP A 91 0.75 -9.67 13.74
C ASP A 91 -0.37 -8.71 14.20
N TRP A 92 -1.63 -9.03 13.87
CA TRP A 92 -2.80 -8.16 14.09
C TRP A 92 -3.88 -8.80 14.95
#